data_AF-A0A076FNF5-F1
#
_entry.id   AF-A0A076FNF5-F1
#
_cell.length_a   1.000
_cell.length_b   1.000
_cell.length_c   1.000
_cell.angle_alpha   90.00
_cell.angle_beta   90.00
_cell.angle_gamma   90.00
#
_symmetry.space_group_name_H-M   'P 1'
#
loop_
_entity.id
_entity.type
_entity.pdbx_description
1 polymer ?
#
loop_
_entity_poly.entity_id
_entity_poly.type
_entity_poly.pdbx_seq_one_letter_code
_entity_poly.pdbx_strand_id
1 'polypeptide(L)' 'LDGKPYTKNWIDHSFFTEGKELILTLGKNESNWGTAVGDLPPSVGRYSGFNQTYSKRWLAPGSANLYPPSL' A
#
# COMPACT_ATOMS: atom_id res chain seq x y z
N LEU A 1 13.62 6.54 2.19
CA LEU A 1 14.38 6.17 0.98
C LEU A 1 15.01 7.43 0.43
N ASP A 2 16.34 7.48 0.44
CA ASP A 2 17.15 8.65 0.04
C ASP A 2 16.70 9.94 0.74
N GLY A 3 16.64 9.88 2.08
CA GLY A 3 16.21 10.99 2.94
C GLY A 3 14.71 11.29 2.95
N LYS A 4 13.90 10.69 2.08
CA LYS A 4 12.44 10.89 2.05
C LYS A 4 11.70 9.86 2.92
N PRO A 5 10.58 10.23 3.58
CA PRO A 5 9.72 9.27 4.26
C PRO A 5 9.29 8.14 3.33
N TYR A 6 9.40 6.90 3.82
CA TYR A 6 9.09 5.70 3.04
C TYR A 6 8.35 4.71 3.93
N THR A 7 7.13 4.35 3.54
CA THR A 7 6.22 3.53 4.35
C THR A 7 5.93 2.16 3.75
N LYS A 8 6.34 1.91 2.49
CA LYS A 8 6.12 0.64 1.80
C LYS A 8 6.93 -0.48 2.44
N ASN A 9 6.34 -1.66 2.56
CA ASN A 9 7.00 -2.86 3.11
C ASN A 9 7.72 -3.69 2.04
N TRP A 10 7.96 -3.10 0.88
CA TRP A 10 8.66 -3.67 -0.26
C TRP A 10 9.54 -2.59 -0.89
N ILE A 11 10.57 -2.98 -1.63
CA ILE A 11 11.46 -2.08 -2.34
C ILE A 11 11.67 -2.66 -3.75
N ASP A 12 11.68 -1.80 -4.76
CA ASP A 12 11.93 -2.24 -6.13
C ASP A 12 13.42 -2.51 -6.39
N HIS A 13 13.71 -3.17 -7.53
CA HIS A 13 15.06 -3.60 -7.86
C HIS A 13 16.06 -2.45 -8.00
N SER A 14 15.60 -1.23 -8.34
CA SER A 14 16.49 -0.09 -8.56
C SER A 14 17.23 0.34 -7.29
N PHE A 15 16.71 -0.02 -6.11
CA PHE A 15 17.43 0.12 -4.85
C PHE A 15 18.83 -0.50 -4.90
N PHE A 16 18.93 -1.70 -5.48
CA PHE A 16 20.17 -2.46 -5.52
C PHE A 16 21.08 -2.02 -6.67
N THR A 17 20.53 -1.49 -7.78
CA THR A 17 21.31 -1.12 -8.96
C THR A 17 21.76 0.34 -8.96
N GLU A 18 21.12 1.21 -8.18
CA GLU A 18 21.37 2.66 -8.19
C GLU A 18 22.03 3.19 -6.90
N GLY A 19 22.33 2.32 -5.94
CA GLY A 19 23.02 2.71 -4.71
C GLY A 19 22.18 3.59 -3.77
N LYS A 20 20.92 3.21 -3.56
CA LYS A 20 19.98 3.94 -2.68
C LYS A 20 20.21 3.64 -1.20
N GLU A 21 19.65 4.48 -0.33
CA GLU A 21 19.72 4.34 1.13
C GLU A 21 18.32 4.22 1.77
N LEU A 22 18.16 3.21 2.62
CA LEU A 22 17.00 3.08 3.50
C LEU A 22 17.46 3.14 4.97
N ILE A 23 16.98 4.16 5.68
CA ILE A 23 17.18 4.31 7.13
C ILE A 23 15.93 3.80 7.84
N LEU A 24 16.13 2.88 8.79
CA LEU A 24 15.07 2.35 9.65
C LEU A 24 15.19 2.93 11.07
N THR A 25 14.09 3.47 11.58
CA THR A 25 13.97 3.92 12.97
C THR A 25 13.20 2.88 13.77
N LEU A 26 13.83 2.29 14.79
CA LEU A 26 13.23 1.25 15.62
C LEU A 26 12.57 1.82 16.88
N GLY A 27 11.64 1.05 17.45
CA GLY A 27 10.93 1.41 18.67
C GLY A 27 10.57 0.16 19.50
N LYS A 28 10.16 0.38 20.75
CA LYS A 28 9.78 -0.69 21.68
C LYS A 28 8.45 -1.37 21.33
N ASN A 29 7.57 -0.66 20.63
CA ASN A 29 6.24 -1.12 20.25
C ASN A 29 6.14 -1.23 18.73
N GLU A 30 5.18 -2.03 18.25
CA GLU A 30 4.84 -2.09 16.82
C GLU A 30 4.39 -0.73 16.30
N SER A 31 4.73 -0.46 15.04
CA SER A 31 4.41 0.80 14.36
C SER A 31 3.39 0.57 13.26
N ASN A 32 2.83 1.67 12.73
CA ASN A 32 1.93 1.62 11.58
C ASN A 32 2.67 1.49 10.22
N TRP A 33 4.01 1.35 10.22
CA TRP A 33 4.80 1.24 8.99
C TRP A 33 4.44 -0.02 8.20
N GLY A 34 4.19 0.09 6.90
CA GLY A 34 3.88 -1.07 6.06
C GLY A 34 2.46 -1.62 6.21
N THR A 35 1.56 -0.90 6.89
CA THR A 35 0.20 -1.42 7.23
C THR A 35 -0.91 -0.88 6.33
N ALA A 36 -0.70 0.24 5.63
CA ALA A 36 -1.73 0.79 4.77
C ALA A 36 -1.86 -0.01 3.47
N VAL A 37 -3.05 0.01 2.86
CA VAL A 37 -3.29 -0.65 1.56
C VAL A 37 -2.29 -0.16 0.48
N GLY A 38 -1.89 1.11 0.54
CA GLY A 38 -0.90 1.70 -0.37
C GLY A 38 0.56 1.31 -0.10
N ASP A 39 0.83 0.66 1.03
CA ASP A 39 2.17 0.20 1.41
C ASP A 39 2.43 -1.25 0.99
N LEU A 40 1.39 -1.98 0.56
CA LEU A 40 1.46 -3.37 0.15
C LEU A 40 2.25 -3.55 -1.15
N PRO A 41 2.93 -4.70 -1.34
CA PRO A 41 3.70 -4.99 -2.56
C PRO A 41 2.81 -5.03 -3.80
N PRO A 42 3.36 -4.96 -5.02
CA PRO A 42 2.58 -5.23 -6.21
C PRO A 42 1.99 -6.64 -6.16
N SER A 43 0.73 -6.80 -6.54
CA SER A 43 0.08 -8.09 -6.73
C SER A 43 -0.70 -8.10 -8.05
N VAL A 44 -1.03 -9.30 -8.55
CA VAL A 44 -1.80 -9.45 -9.80
C VAL A 44 -3.25 -8.96 -9.61
N GLY A 45 -3.81 -9.15 -8.42
CA GLY A 45 -5.16 -8.70 -8.06
C GLY A 45 -5.18 -7.32 -7.40
N ARG A 46 -6.37 -6.77 -7.18
CA ARG A 46 -6.51 -5.55 -6.37
C ARG A 46 -6.47 -5.89 -4.89
N TYR A 47 -5.83 -5.04 -4.11
CA TYR A 47 -6.01 -5.07 -2.67
C TYR A 47 -7.42 -4.59 -2.31
N SER A 48 -8.16 -5.45 -1.63
CA SER A 48 -9.34 -5.07 -0.86
C SER A 48 -8.90 -4.93 0.59
N GLY A 49 -8.99 -3.74 1.17
CA GLY A 49 -8.62 -3.53 2.57
C GLY A 49 -9.44 -4.46 3.48
N PHE A 50 -8.84 -4.88 4.60
CA PHE A 50 -9.60 -5.61 5.62
C PHE A 50 -10.78 -4.73 6.07
N ASN A 51 -11.99 -5.30 5.98
CA ASN A 51 -13.27 -4.69 6.35
C ASN A 51 -13.97 -3.77 5.32
N GLN A 52 -13.90 -4.07 4.01
CA GLN A 52 -14.80 -3.56 2.93
C GLN A 52 -15.02 -2.03 2.88
N THR A 53 -14.23 -1.23 3.59
CA THR A 53 -14.44 0.21 3.70
C THR A 53 -13.63 0.85 2.58
N TYR A 54 -14.13 0.67 1.35
CA TYR A 54 -13.73 1.53 0.26
C TYR A 54 -13.90 2.98 0.72
N SER A 55 -12.86 3.79 0.54
CA SER A 55 -12.95 5.24 0.65
C SER A 55 -14.19 5.67 -0.12
N LYS A 56 -15.22 6.14 0.60
CA LYS A 56 -16.51 6.63 0.07
C LYS A 56 -16.38 7.83 -0.89
N ARG A 57 -15.17 8.12 -1.39
CA ARG A 57 -14.85 9.22 -2.31
C ARG A 57 -15.09 8.89 -3.78
N TRP A 58 -15.34 7.63 -4.13
CA TRP A 58 -15.70 7.20 -5.49
C TRP A 58 -17.19 6.85 -5.66
N LEU A 59 -18.03 7.18 -4.68
CA LEU A 59 -19.49 7.22 -4.85
C LEU A 59 -19.87 8.54 -5.53
N ALA A 60 -19.41 8.74 -6.76
CA ALA A 60 -20.06 9.66 -7.68
C ALA A 60 -21.40 9.02 -8.10
N PRO A 61 -22.50 9.78 -8.21
CA PRO A 61 -23.76 9.24 -8.68
C PRO A 61 -23.58 8.78 -10.14
N GLY A 62 -23.59 7.46 -10.38
CA GLY A 62 -23.50 6.87 -11.72
C GLY A 62 -22.67 5.58 -11.85
N SER A 63 -21.91 5.15 -10.85
CA SER A 63 -21.05 3.95 -10.93
C SER A 63 -21.66 2.71 -10.27
N ALA A 64 -22.96 2.48 -10.45
CA ALA A 64 -23.59 1.22 -10.09
C ALA A 64 -23.29 0.16 -11.18
N ASN A 65 -22.76 -0.98 -10.75
CA ASN A 65 -22.69 -2.26 -11.46
C ASN A 65 -21.67 -2.40 -12.60
N LEU A 66 -20.39 -2.50 -12.25
CA LEU A 66 -19.49 -3.37 -12.99
C LEU A 66 -18.81 -4.30 -11.98
N TYR A 67 -19.10 -5.60 -12.09
CA TYR A 67 -18.68 -6.75 -11.29
C TYR A 67 -19.56 -7.10 -10.06
N PRO A 68 -20.35 -8.19 -10.12
CA PRO A 68 -20.83 -8.83 -8.90
C PRO A 68 -19.65 -9.50 -8.17
N PRO A 69 -19.69 -9.62 -6.82
CA PRO A 69 -18.74 -10.45 -6.09
C PRO A 69 -18.91 -11.91 -6.53
N SER A 70 -17.80 -12.57 -6.85
CA SER A 70 -17.78 -14.02 -7.11
C SER A 70 -18.20 -14.78 -5.84
N LEU A 71 -19.09 -15.76 -6.01
CA LEU A 71 -19.52 -16.73 -4.99
C LEU A 71 -18.33 -17.44 -4.34
#